data_AF-A0A2E5XSR4-F1
#
_entry.id   AF-A0A2E5XSR4-F1
#
_cell.length_a   1.000
_cell.length_b   1.000
_cell.length_c   1.000
_cell.angle_alpha   90.00
_cell.angle_beta   90.00
_cell.angle_gamma   90.00
#
_symmetry.space_group_name_H-M   'P 1'
#
loop_
_entity.id
_entity.type
_entity.pdbx_description
1 polymer ?
#
loop_
_entity_poly.entity_id
_entity_poly.type
_entity_poly.pdbx_seq_one_letter_code
_entity_poly.pdbx_strand_id
1 'polypeptide(L)'
;MKRLLLAILLIVLVFDVKSQNKYIYNDTTLMMKLKLCYFGDSVIYNNSDALELQIPLPECSNGEYHTYIINDVFYIVNPADGAYSGSGGGTVYLYKKTENEFVLKDEIWGHFDKKKYDLENGFFYYYKTDKSDLTYVDYQYKFKVNTEKERFEIVQTKYKHWGEKKYKILDKS
;
A
#
# COMPACT_ATOMS: atom_id res chain seq x y z
N MET A 1 12.06 47.18 13.20
CA MET A 1 11.29 46.11 13.89
C MET A 1 10.21 45.46 13.03
N LYS A 2 9.36 46.19 12.29
CA LYS A 2 8.28 45.58 11.47
C LYS A 2 8.74 44.60 10.35
N ARG A 3 9.91 44.82 9.73
CA ARG A 3 10.43 43.94 8.66
C ARG A 3 11.04 42.62 9.18
N LEU A 4 11.50 42.58 10.43
CA LEU A 4 12.06 41.36 11.05
C LEU A 4 10.95 40.39 11.47
N LEU A 5 9.82 40.91 11.97
CA LEU A 5 8.63 40.11 12.28
C LEU A 5 8.02 39.45 11.04
N LEU A 6 8.00 40.14 9.89
CA LEU A 6 7.51 39.56 8.64
C LEU A 6 8.39 38.43 8.12
N ALA A 7 9.72 38.57 8.25
CA ALA A 7 10.67 37.53 7.84
C ALA A 7 10.57 36.28 8.73
N ILE A 8 10.36 36.46 10.04
CA ILE A 8 10.14 35.34 10.96
C ILE A 8 8.78 34.67 10.69
N LEU A 9 7.72 35.43 10.39
CA LEU A 9 6.42 34.85 10.02
C LEU A 9 6.48 34.04 8.71
N LEU A 10 7.26 34.50 7.73
CA LEU A 10 7.48 33.78 6.47
C LEU A 10 8.34 32.52 6.67
N ILE A 11 9.34 32.55 7.54
CA ILE A 11 10.11 31.35 7.91
C ILE A 11 9.19 30.36 8.67
N VAL A 12 8.36 30.83 9.61
CA VAL A 12 7.40 29.95 10.32
C VAL A 12 6.30 29.39 9.39
N LEU A 13 5.97 30.07 8.28
CA LEU A 13 5.03 29.56 7.27
C LEU A 13 5.66 28.62 6.23
N VAL A 14 6.99 28.66 6.05
CA VAL A 14 7.71 27.73 5.15
C VAL A 14 8.07 26.42 5.87
N PHE A 15 8.08 26.42 7.21
CA PHE A 15 8.34 25.24 8.04
C PHE A 15 7.05 24.74 8.72
N ASP A 16 6.24 23.95 8.01
CA ASP A 16 5.37 22.85 8.50
C ASP A 16 4.10 22.65 7.65
N VAL A 17 4.25 22.56 6.33
CA VAL A 17 3.45 21.53 5.62
C VAL A 17 4.28 20.25 5.67
N LYS A 18 4.50 19.73 6.88
CA LYS A 18 4.84 18.31 7.01
C LYS A 18 3.61 17.58 6.49
N SER A 19 3.75 17.10 5.27
CA SER A 19 2.78 16.22 4.66
C SER A 19 2.37 15.15 5.68
N GLN A 20 1.09 15.13 6.02
CA GLN A 20 0.54 14.15 6.93
C GLN A 20 0.10 12.91 6.15
N ASN A 21 0.27 11.76 6.76
CA ASN A 21 -0.22 10.52 6.16
C ASN A 21 -1.76 10.54 6.13
N LYS A 22 -2.35 10.13 5.00
CA LYS A 22 -3.79 10.19 4.76
C LYS A 22 -4.33 8.86 4.29
N TYR A 23 -5.55 8.52 4.71
CA TYR A 23 -6.29 7.38 4.18
C TYR A 23 -7.42 7.85 3.26
N ILE A 24 -7.60 7.15 2.14
CA ILE A 24 -8.66 7.39 1.16
C ILE A 24 -9.29 6.05 0.80
N TYR A 25 -10.62 6.01 0.88
CA TYR A 25 -11.43 4.85 0.50
C TYR A 25 -12.14 5.13 -0.81
N ASN A 26 -12.06 4.19 -1.75
CA ASN A 26 -12.77 4.19 -3.04
C ASN A 26 -12.66 5.49 -3.87
N ASP A 27 -11.44 6.05 -3.99
CA ASP A 27 -11.19 7.12 -4.96
C ASP A 27 -10.94 6.53 -6.36
N THR A 28 -12.03 6.34 -7.09
CA THR A 28 -12.02 5.74 -8.43
C THR A 28 -11.23 6.57 -9.44
N THR A 29 -11.22 7.90 -9.32
CA THR A 29 -10.43 8.78 -10.18
C THR A 29 -8.93 8.55 -9.98
N LEU A 30 -8.50 8.38 -8.73
CA LEU A 30 -7.12 8.01 -8.43
C LEU A 30 -6.80 6.61 -8.98
N MET A 31 -7.69 5.63 -8.79
CA MET A 31 -7.46 4.25 -9.25
C MET A 31 -7.30 4.15 -10.77
N MET A 32 -8.05 4.94 -11.54
CA MET A 32 -7.82 5.07 -12.98
C MET A 32 -6.44 5.63 -13.31
N LYS A 33 -6.00 6.67 -12.61
CA LYS A 33 -4.66 7.28 -12.84
C LYS A 33 -3.55 6.28 -12.53
N LEU A 34 -3.77 5.41 -11.55
CA LEU A 34 -2.87 4.29 -11.20
C LEU A 34 -3.00 3.08 -12.13
N LYS A 35 -3.94 3.11 -13.09
CA LYS A 35 -4.24 2.03 -14.04
C LYS A 35 -4.63 0.72 -13.35
N LEU A 36 -5.37 0.81 -12.24
CA LEU A 36 -5.89 -0.34 -11.48
C LEU A 36 -7.35 -0.68 -11.82
N CYS A 37 -8.04 0.18 -12.56
CA CYS A 37 -9.43 0.00 -13.00
C CYS A 37 -9.73 0.88 -14.23
N TYR A 38 -10.90 0.67 -14.85
CA TYR A 38 -11.37 1.48 -15.99
C TYR A 38 -12.81 1.99 -15.84
N PHE A 39 -13.20 2.96 -16.67
CA PHE A 39 -14.59 3.38 -16.88
C PHE A 39 -15.00 3.17 -18.35
N GLY A 40 -16.28 2.89 -18.58
CA GLY A 40 -16.88 2.76 -19.90
C GLY A 40 -17.11 1.31 -20.33
N ASP A 41 -17.58 1.12 -21.56
CA ASP A 41 -18.02 -0.20 -22.05
C ASP A 41 -16.88 -1.02 -22.69
N SER A 42 -15.70 -0.41 -22.85
CA SER A 42 -14.54 -1.06 -23.47
C SER A 42 -13.59 -1.59 -22.42
N VAL A 43 -13.43 -2.91 -22.38
CA VAL A 43 -12.52 -3.61 -21.47
C VAL A 43 -11.08 -3.16 -21.70
N ILE A 44 -10.42 -2.66 -20.65
CA ILE A 44 -9.01 -2.28 -20.66
C ILE A 44 -8.19 -3.38 -19.97
N TYR A 45 -7.05 -3.74 -20.53
CA TYR A 45 -6.15 -4.75 -19.97
C TYR A 45 -4.98 -4.10 -19.22
N ASN A 46 -4.45 -4.80 -18.21
CA ASN A 46 -3.21 -4.38 -17.57
C ASN A 46 -2.04 -4.43 -18.57
N ASN A 47 -1.15 -3.44 -18.51
CA ASN A 47 0.03 -3.38 -19.38
C ASN A 47 1.21 -4.16 -18.77
N SER A 48 0.97 -5.43 -18.46
CA SER A 48 2.00 -6.34 -17.95
C SER A 48 2.85 -6.85 -19.11
N ASP A 49 4.13 -6.46 -19.16
CA ASP A 49 5.12 -7.00 -20.11
C ASP A 49 5.37 -8.51 -19.90
N ALA A 50 4.86 -9.09 -18.80
CA ALA A 50 4.88 -10.53 -18.61
C ALA A 50 3.84 -11.20 -19.52
N LEU A 51 4.35 -11.85 -20.56
CA LEU A 51 3.69 -12.59 -21.65
C LEU A 51 2.53 -13.53 -21.30
N GLU A 52 2.18 -13.75 -20.03
CA GLU A 52 1.26 -14.82 -19.65
C GLU A 52 -0.12 -14.40 -19.14
N LEU A 53 -0.38 -13.15 -18.74
CA LEU A 53 -1.73 -12.79 -18.26
C LEU A 53 -2.07 -11.30 -18.51
N GLN A 54 -2.58 -10.99 -19.72
CA GLN A 54 -3.40 -9.79 -19.92
C GLN A 54 -4.73 -10.01 -19.19
N ILE A 55 -4.80 -9.56 -17.94
CA ILE A 55 -6.01 -9.64 -17.14
C ILE A 55 -6.79 -8.34 -17.39
N PRO A 56 -8.10 -8.43 -17.70
CA PRO A 56 -8.93 -7.24 -17.80
C PRO A 56 -8.90 -6.51 -16.45
N LEU A 57 -8.63 -5.21 -16.49
CA LEU A 57 -8.83 -4.36 -15.32
C LEU A 57 -10.31 -4.43 -14.92
N PRO A 58 -10.64 -4.40 -13.63
CA PRO A 58 -12.03 -4.27 -13.19
C PRO A 58 -12.59 -2.89 -13.53
N GLU A 59 -13.91 -2.78 -13.67
CA GLU A 59 -14.57 -1.47 -13.70
C GLU A 59 -14.39 -0.78 -12.35
N CYS A 60 -14.06 0.52 -12.36
CA CYS A 60 -13.83 1.26 -11.11
C CYS A 60 -15.06 1.33 -10.20
N SER A 61 -16.27 1.25 -10.75
CA SER A 61 -17.53 1.20 -10.00
C SER A 61 -17.71 -0.07 -9.19
N ASN A 62 -17.02 -1.15 -9.55
CA ASN A 62 -17.20 -2.47 -8.96
C ASN A 62 -16.12 -2.80 -7.92
N GLY A 63 -15.04 -2.02 -7.88
CA GLY A 63 -13.91 -2.30 -7.00
C GLY A 63 -13.95 -1.60 -5.66
N GLU A 64 -13.34 -2.26 -4.67
CA GLU A 64 -13.07 -1.69 -3.36
C GLU A 64 -11.57 -1.40 -3.22
N TYR A 65 -11.20 -0.15 -2.96
CA TYR A 65 -9.82 0.31 -2.96
C TYR A 65 -9.46 1.04 -1.67
N HIS A 66 -8.37 0.62 -1.05
CA HIS A 66 -7.82 1.23 0.15
C HIS A 66 -6.51 1.91 -0.19
N THR A 67 -6.46 3.24 -0.11
CA THR A 67 -5.27 4.01 -0.42
C THR A 67 -4.74 4.71 0.82
N TYR A 68 -3.44 4.58 1.07
CA TYR A 68 -2.72 5.27 2.13
C TYR A 68 -1.64 6.14 1.50
N ILE A 69 -1.76 7.45 1.68
CA ILE A 69 -0.79 8.44 1.20
C ILE A 69 0.25 8.64 2.28
N ILE A 70 1.52 8.50 1.93
CA ILE A 70 2.67 8.66 2.80
C ILE A 70 3.49 9.85 2.30
N ASN A 71 3.62 10.87 3.15
CA ASN A 71 4.33 12.12 2.85
C ASN A 71 3.94 12.77 1.49
N ASP A 72 2.67 12.68 1.07
CA ASP A 72 2.08 13.25 -0.17
C ASP A 72 2.70 12.77 -1.49
N VAL A 73 3.68 11.88 -1.41
CA VAL A 73 4.49 11.40 -2.53
C VAL A 73 4.26 9.92 -2.77
N PHE A 74 4.17 9.12 -1.72
CA PHE A 74 4.02 7.68 -1.83
C PHE A 74 2.58 7.25 -1.56
N TYR A 75 2.12 6.26 -2.31
CA TYR A 75 0.75 5.75 -2.27
C TYR A 75 0.82 4.24 -2.10
N ILE A 76 0.34 3.75 -0.95
CA ILE A 76 0.11 2.33 -0.73
C ILE A 76 -1.32 2.04 -1.15
N VAL A 77 -1.51 1.14 -2.10
CA VAL A 77 -2.83 0.80 -2.63
C VAL A 77 -3.10 -0.69 -2.49
N ASN A 78 -4.18 -1.02 -1.80
CA ASN A 78 -4.71 -2.36 -1.73
C ASN A 78 -6.05 -2.41 -2.48
N PRO A 79 -6.08 -2.88 -3.74
CA PRO A 79 -7.33 -3.30 -4.37
C PRO A 79 -7.82 -4.55 -3.65
N ALA A 80 -9.02 -4.48 -3.10
CA ALA A 80 -9.64 -5.56 -2.35
C ALA A 80 -10.26 -6.64 -3.24
N ASP A 81 -10.36 -6.39 -4.55
CA ASP A 81 -11.02 -7.28 -5.49
C ASP A 81 -10.31 -8.62 -5.67
N GLY A 82 -11.12 -9.68 -5.74
CA GLY A 82 -10.66 -11.06 -5.87
C GLY A 82 -9.89 -11.37 -7.16
N ALA A 83 -9.97 -10.51 -8.19
CA ALA A 83 -9.19 -10.65 -9.42
C ALA A 83 -7.68 -10.51 -9.18
N TYR A 84 -7.28 -9.83 -8.10
CA TYR A 84 -5.88 -9.68 -7.67
C TYR A 84 -5.53 -10.56 -6.47
N SER A 85 -6.41 -11.48 -6.08
CA SER A 85 -6.16 -12.44 -4.99
C SER A 85 -5.75 -13.81 -5.55
N GLY A 86 -4.44 -14.06 -5.62
CA GLY A 86 -3.92 -15.42 -5.83
C GLY A 86 -4.06 -16.31 -4.59
N SER A 87 -3.48 -17.50 -4.64
CA SER A 87 -3.53 -18.60 -3.64
C SER A 87 -3.02 -18.27 -2.21
N GLY A 88 -2.65 -17.03 -1.93
CA GLY A 88 -2.05 -16.55 -0.68
C GLY A 88 -2.51 -15.16 -0.20
N GLY A 89 -3.46 -14.51 -0.90
CA GLY A 89 -3.96 -13.16 -0.58
C GLY A 89 -3.94 -12.20 -1.76
N GLY A 90 -4.35 -10.95 -1.53
CA GLY A 90 -4.30 -9.86 -2.53
C GLY A 90 -2.88 -9.30 -2.72
N THR A 91 -2.71 -8.42 -3.69
CA THR A 91 -1.47 -7.65 -3.85
C THR A 91 -1.64 -6.25 -3.26
N VAL A 92 -0.60 -5.73 -2.62
CA VAL A 92 -0.51 -4.35 -2.16
C VAL A 92 0.59 -3.68 -2.95
N TYR A 93 0.26 -2.55 -3.57
CA TYR A 93 1.14 -1.82 -4.47
C TYR A 93 1.69 -0.56 -3.80
N LEU A 94 2.95 -0.25 -4.06
CA LEU A 94 3.56 1.03 -3.74
C LEU A 94 3.72 1.84 -5.03
N TYR A 95 3.08 3.00 -5.09
CA TYR A 95 3.30 3.98 -6.14
C TYR A 95 4.02 5.20 -5.59
N LYS A 96 4.83 5.83 -6.43
CA LYS A 96 5.38 7.17 -6.22
C LYS A 96 4.75 8.14 -7.21
N LYS A 97 4.19 9.22 -6.69
CA LYS A 97 3.71 10.35 -7.48
C LYS A 97 4.92 11.19 -7.94
N THR A 98 5.00 11.42 -9.24
CA THR A 98 5.92 12.38 -9.87
C THR A 98 5.12 13.59 -10.37
N GLU A 99 5.76 14.53 -11.07
CA GLU A 99 5.07 15.70 -11.62
C GLU A 99 3.96 15.31 -12.61
N ASN A 100 4.18 14.26 -13.41
CA ASN A 100 3.33 13.95 -14.56
C ASN A 100 2.58 12.62 -14.42
N GLU A 101 2.99 11.74 -13.51
CA GLU A 101 2.41 10.39 -13.43
C GLU A 101 2.57 9.74 -12.05
N PHE A 102 2.00 8.54 -11.93
CA PHE A 102 2.24 7.64 -10.82
C PHE A 102 3.05 6.44 -11.31
N VAL A 103 4.20 6.22 -10.67
CA VAL A 103 5.13 5.16 -11.03
C VAL A 103 5.02 4.03 -10.01
N LEU A 104 4.74 2.80 -10.45
CA LEU A 104 4.79 1.62 -9.59
C LEU A 104 6.25 1.39 -9.16
N LYS A 105 6.45 1.17 -7.85
CA LYS A 105 7.78 1.04 -7.25
C LYS A 105 8.05 -0.31 -6.62
N ASP A 106 7.03 -0.87 -5.97
CA ASP A 106 7.16 -2.16 -5.28
C ASP A 106 5.80 -2.80 -5.09
N GLU A 107 5.80 -4.09 -4.80
CA GLU A 107 4.61 -4.86 -4.49
C GLU A 107 4.88 -5.89 -3.40
N ILE A 108 3.91 -6.09 -2.53
CA ILE A 108 3.91 -7.20 -1.58
C ILE A 108 2.65 -8.02 -1.78
N TRP A 109 2.83 -9.33 -1.77
CA TRP A 109 1.73 -10.27 -1.87
C TRP A 109 1.31 -10.75 -0.49
N GLY A 110 0.02 -10.76 -0.18
CA GLY A 110 -0.51 -11.26 1.10
C GLY A 110 -1.85 -10.65 1.48
N HIS A 111 -2.46 -11.15 2.54
CA HIS A 111 -3.71 -10.58 3.05
C HIS A 111 -3.43 -9.30 3.84
N PHE A 112 -3.69 -8.14 3.23
CA PHE A 112 -3.52 -6.84 3.88
C PHE A 112 -4.52 -6.62 5.02
N ASP A 113 -4.04 -6.22 6.19
CA ASP A 113 -4.88 -5.98 7.36
C ASP A 113 -5.43 -4.55 7.36
N LYS A 114 -6.56 -4.36 6.66
CA LYS A 114 -7.26 -3.07 6.57
C LYS A 114 -7.69 -2.51 7.92
N LYS A 115 -7.75 -3.34 8.98
CA LYS A 115 -8.19 -2.93 10.33
C LYS A 115 -7.02 -2.68 11.28
N LYS A 116 -5.80 -2.97 10.85
CA LYS A 116 -4.59 -2.85 11.67
C LYS A 116 -3.53 -2.09 10.90
N TYR A 117 -3.46 -0.79 11.18
CA TYR A 117 -2.41 0.10 10.72
C TYR A 117 -2.18 1.20 11.76
N ASP A 118 -1.03 1.83 11.68
CA ASP A 118 -0.67 3.03 12.43
C ASP A 118 -0.21 4.06 11.40
N LEU A 119 -1.18 4.85 10.95
CA LEU A 119 -1.00 5.76 9.83
C LEU A 119 -0.05 6.90 10.20
N GLU A 120 -0.10 7.38 11.44
CA GLU A 120 0.78 8.44 11.93
C GLU A 120 2.26 8.04 11.81
N ASN A 121 2.58 6.80 12.19
CA ASN A 121 3.94 6.27 12.11
C ASN A 121 4.25 5.52 10.81
N GLY A 122 3.30 5.47 9.86
CA GLY A 122 3.47 4.82 8.56
C GLY A 122 3.64 3.30 8.62
N PHE A 123 3.07 2.64 9.63
CA PHE A 123 3.14 1.20 9.80
C PHE A 123 1.87 0.49 9.35
N PHE A 124 2.06 -0.63 8.67
CA PHE A 124 1.03 -1.45 8.07
C PHE A 124 1.27 -2.92 8.36
N TYR A 125 0.25 -3.75 8.14
CA TYR A 125 0.30 -5.16 8.45
C TYR A 125 -0.29 -6.00 7.31
N TYR A 126 0.30 -7.16 7.05
CA TYR A 126 -0.27 -8.18 6.19
C TYR A 126 0.00 -9.58 6.73
N TYR A 127 -0.74 -10.56 6.23
CA TYR A 127 -0.62 -11.97 6.62
C TYR A 127 -0.31 -12.87 5.43
N LYS A 128 0.40 -13.96 5.71
CA LYS A 128 0.56 -15.11 4.80
C LYS A 128 0.33 -16.39 5.59
N THR A 129 -0.30 -17.37 4.96
CA THR A 129 -0.39 -18.71 5.53
C THR A 129 0.44 -19.66 4.70
N ASP A 130 1.43 -20.29 5.33
CA ASP A 130 2.20 -21.38 4.75
C ASP A 130 1.47 -22.70 4.98
N LYS A 131 1.18 -23.40 3.88
CA LYS A 131 0.44 -24.66 3.84
C LYS A 131 1.31 -25.84 3.39
N SER A 132 2.63 -25.66 3.31
CA SER A 132 3.57 -26.70 2.88
C SER A 132 3.63 -27.89 3.85
N ASP A 133 3.38 -27.65 5.14
CA ASP A 133 3.36 -28.68 6.18
C ASP A 133 1.94 -29.01 6.66
N LEU A 134 1.78 -30.20 7.28
CA LEU A 134 0.50 -30.63 7.90
C LEU A 134 0.02 -29.66 8.99
N THR A 135 0.95 -28.97 9.66
CA THR A 135 0.64 -27.93 10.64
C THR A 135 0.88 -26.58 9.99
N TYR A 136 -0.17 -26.00 9.40
CA TYR A 136 -0.08 -24.69 8.73
C TYR A 136 0.54 -23.64 9.64
N VAL A 137 1.31 -22.72 9.04
CA VAL A 137 1.96 -21.63 9.78
C VAL A 137 1.41 -20.30 9.29
N ASP A 138 0.79 -19.55 10.20
CA ASP A 138 0.34 -18.20 9.92
C ASP A 138 1.46 -17.21 10.26
N TYR A 139 1.88 -16.43 9.27
CA TYR A 139 2.80 -15.33 9.41
C TYR A 139 2.05 -14.00 9.42
N GLN A 140 2.43 -13.11 10.34
CA GLN A 140 2.04 -11.71 10.35
C GLN A 140 3.29 -10.86 10.16
N TYR A 141 3.23 -9.94 9.21
CA TYR A 141 4.30 -9.02 8.91
C TYR A 141 3.85 -7.60 9.25
N LYS A 142 4.71 -6.86 9.94
CA LYS A 142 4.62 -5.41 10.08
C LYS A 142 5.58 -4.79 9.07
N PHE A 143 5.14 -3.79 8.33
CA PHE A 143 5.96 -3.14 7.33
C PHE A 143 5.72 -1.62 7.30
N LYS A 144 6.61 -0.90 6.61
CA LYS A 144 6.49 0.52 6.30
C LYS A 144 7.03 0.79 4.90
N VAL A 145 6.88 2.01 4.41
CA VAL A 145 7.56 2.47 3.20
C VAL A 145 8.95 2.99 3.58
N ASN A 146 9.99 2.44 2.96
CA ASN A 146 11.32 3.06 2.98
C ASN A 146 11.39 4.05 1.81
N THR A 147 11.23 5.34 2.12
CA THR A 147 11.12 6.41 1.11
C THR A 147 12.42 6.68 0.37
N GLU A 148 13.58 6.37 0.98
CA GLU A 148 14.89 6.51 0.34
C GLU A 148 15.14 5.41 -0.69
N LYS A 149 14.76 4.17 -0.35
CA LYS A 149 14.89 2.99 -1.22
C LYS A 149 13.68 2.78 -2.13
N GLU A 150 12.67 3.63 -2.00
CA GLU A 150 11.40 3.58 -2.73
C GLU A 150 10.73 2.20 -2.73
N ARG A 151 10.73 1.51 -1.59
CA ARG A 151 10.23 0.13 -1.49
C ARG A 151 9.57 -0.17 -0.15
N PHE A 152 8.82 -1.25 -0.06
CA PHE A 152 8.34 -1.77 1.22
C PHE A 152 9.51 -2.32 2.05
N GLU A 153 9.45 -2.08 3.35
CA GLU A 153 10.42 -2.58 4.33
C GLU A 153 9.66 -3.31 5.43
N ILE A 154 9.90 -4.61 5.53
CA ILE A 154 9.42 -5.41 6.66
C ILE A 154 10.22 -5.00 7.89
N VAL A 155 9.53 -4.67 8.98
CA VAL A 155 10.16 -4.24 10.24
C VAL A 155 9.99 -5.26 11.36
N GLN A 156 9.06 -6.20 11.19
CA GLN A 156 8.85 -7.29 12.14
C GLN A 156 8.09 -8.42 11.46
N THR A 157 8.52 -9.63 11.75
CA THR A 157 7.81 -10.86 11.39
C THR A 157 7.40 -11.58 12.66
N LYS A 158 6.15 -12.05 12.70
CA LYS A 158 5.64 -12.97 13.70
C LYS A 158 5.08 -14.20 13.02
N TYR A 159 5.09 -15.32 13.72
CA TYR A 159 4.49 -16.56 13.25
C TYR A 159 3.69 -17.24 14.36
N LYS A 160 2.75 -18.09 14.00
CA LYS A 160 2.11 -19.06 14.90
C LYS A 160 1.81 -20.32 14.11
N HIS A 161 1.90 -21.48 14.75
CA HIS A 161 1.36 -22.70 14.16
C HIS A 161 -0.16 -22.72 14.29
N TRP A 162 -0.84 -23.35 13.35
CA TRP A 162 -2.28 -23.50 13.38
C TRP A 162 -2.69 -24.25 14.66
N GLY A 163 -3.67 -23.69 15.38
CA GLY A 163 -4.07 -24.16 16.71
C GLY A 163 -3.37 -23.45 17.87
N GLU A 164 -2.25 -22.76 17.64
CA GLU A 164 -1.63 -21.92 18.68
C GLU A 164 -2.42 -20.61 18.88
N LYS A 165 -2.57 -20.20 20.14
CA LYS A 165 -3.29 -18.97 20.50
C LYS A 165 -2.45 -17.70 20.36
N LYS A 166 -1.13 -17.80 20.31
CA LYS A 166 -0.21 -16.66 20.38
C LYS A 166 0.82 -16.69 19.27
N TYR A 167 1.06 -15.54 18.68
CA TYR A 167 2.18 -15.31 17.77
C TYR A 167 3.50 -15.21 18.53
N LYS A 168 4.53 -15.87 18.00
CA LYS A 168 5.94 -15.77 18.40
C LYS A 168 6.65 -14.82 17.42
N ILE A 169 7.59 -14.03 17.94
CA ILE A 169 8.41 -13.14 17.10
C ILE A 169 9.45 -14.01 16.39
N LEU A 170 9.58 -13.88 15.07
CA LEU A 170 10.55 -14.65 14.30
C LEU A 170 11.93 -13.98 14.31
N ASP A 171 12.00 -12.66 14.08
CA ASP A 171 13.10 -11.76 14.50
C ASP A 171 12.89 -10.33 13.98
N LYS A 172 13.69 -9.37 14.50
CA LYS A 172 13.82 -7.99 14.01
C LYS A 172 14.84 -7.96 12.87
N SER A 173 14.38 -7.66 11.65
CA SER A 173 15.23 -7.21 10.53
C SER A 173 15.88 -5.87 10.84
#